data_AF-A0A392SC39-F1
#
_entry.id   AF-A0A392SC39-F1
#
_cell.length_a   1.000
_cell.length_b   1.000
_cell.length_c   1.000
_cell.angle_alpha   90.00
_cell.angle_beta   90.00
_cell.angle_gamma   90.00
#
_symmetry.space_group_name_H-M   'P 1'
#
loop_
_entity.id
_entity.type
_entity.pdbx_description
1 polymer ?
#
loop_
_entity_poly.entity_id
_entity_poly.type
_entity_poly.pdbx_seq_one_letter_code
_entity_poly.pdbx_strand_id
1 'polypeptide(L)'
;MLNRLEMSMPFVEALEQIPQYTKFMMELLTKKRKPLEDETVKLTEECSAILQRKLPQKKNDPGSFTIPCSIGNLHIGKVLCDLGSTVNLM
;
A
#
# COMPACT_ATOMS: atom_id res chain seq x y z
N MET A 1 22.78 13.90 13.70
CA MET A 1 21.34 13.74 13.44
C MET A 1 21.20 13.23 12.01
N LEU A 2 20.64 12.04 11.82
CA LEU A 2 20.41 11.48 10.48
C LEU A 2 19.16 12.15 9.91
N ASN A 3 19.37 13.21 9.13
CA ASN A 3 18.30 13.87 8.39
C ASN A 3 17.88 12.91 7.26
N ARG A 4 16.78 12.20 7.46
CA ARG A 4 15.96 11.47 6.48
C ARG A 4 16.73 10.89 5.29
N LEU A 5 17.11 9.62 5.39
CA LEU A 5 17.63 8.84 4.27
C LEU A 5 16.47 8.39 3.37
N GLU A 6 16.12 9.18 2.35
CA GLU A 6 15.25 8.71 1.27
C GLU A 6 16.08 7.95 0.24
N MET A 7 16.03 6.63 0.30
CA MET A 7 16.47 5.80 -0.80
C MET A 7 15.36 5.75 -1.85
N SER A 8 15.34 6.69 -2.78
CA SER A 8 14.46 6.62 -3.95
C SER A 8 15.10 5.71 -5.00
N MET A 9 14.85 4.40 -4.88
CA MET A 9 15.18 3.45 -5.94
C MET A 9 13.95 3.31 -6.85
N PRO A 10 14.08 3.49 -8.17
CA PRO A 10 13.03 3.16 -9.12
C PRO A 10 12.51 1.74 -8.88
N PHE A 11 11.20 1.55 -8.99
CA PHE A 11 10.56 0.27 -8.71
C PHE A 11 11.16 -0.88 -9.53
N VAL A 12 11.53 -0.61 -10.79
CA VAL A 12 12.17 -1.60 -11.68
C VAL A 12 13.53 -2.03 -11.12
N GLU A 13 14.36 -1.08 -10.70
CA GLU A 13 15.67 -1.36 -10.10
C GLU A 13 15.50 -2.17 -8.80
N ALA A 14 14.50 -1.83 -7.97
CA ALA A 14 14.21 -2.59 -6.75
C ALA A 14 13.78 -4.04 -7.04
N LEU A 15 13.02 -4.26 -8.12
CA LEU A 15 12.62 -5.59 -8.56
C LEU A 15 13.77 -6.40 -9.15
N GLU A 16 14.73 -5.76 -9.83
CA GLU A 16 15.93 -6.41 -10.37
C GLU A 16 16.85 -6.91 -9.24
N GLN A 17 16.89 -6.19 -8.12
CA GLN A 17 17.66 -6.60 -6.94
C GLN A 17 17.08 -7.83 -6.23
N ILE A 18 15.84 -8.24 -6.55
CA ILE A 18 15.20 -9.42 -5.94
C ILE A 18 14.93 -10.47 -7.02
N PRO A 19 15.84 -11.45 -7.21
CA PRO A 19 15.78 -12.40 -8.31
C PRO A 19 14.46 -13.18 -8.42
N GLN A 20 13.82 -13.46 -7.28
CA GLN A 20 12.52 -14.13 -7.24
C GLN A 20 11.41 -13.27 -7.86
N TYR A 21 11.39 -11.97 -7.54
CA TYR A 21 10.43 -11.03 -8.14
C TYR A 21 10.76 -10.78 -9.61
N THR A 22 12.04 -10.65 -9.99
CA THR A 22 12.42 -10.53 -11.41
C THR A 22 11.91 -11.72 -12.22
N LYS A 23 12.14 -12.95 -11.73
CA LYS A 23 11.67 -14.19 -12.36
C LYS A 23 10.14 -14.22 -12.44
N PHE A 24 9.45 -13.86 -11.36
CA PHE A 24 7.98 -13.78 -11.32
C PHE A 24 7.43 -12.81 -12.37
N MET A 25 7.98 -11.60 -12.44
CA MET A 25 7.55 -10.58 -13.42
C MET A 25 7.80 -11.07 -14.85
N MET A 26 8.94 -11.69 -15.11
CA MET A 26 9.24 -12.27 -16.43
C MET A 26 8.26 -13.40 -16.79
N GLU A 27 7.90 -14.27 -15.85
CA GLU A 27 6.91 -15.33 -16.06
C GLU A 27 5.51 -14.77 -16.36
N LEU A 28 5.12 -13.67 -15.70
CA LEU A 28 3.87 -12.96 -15.97
C LEU A 28 3.87 -12.33 -17.38
N LEU A 29 4.92 -11.58 -17.72
CA LEU A 29 5.04 -10.88 -19.00
C LEU A 29 5.10 -11.85 -20.19
N THR A 30 5.80 -12.98 -20.03
CA THR A 30 5.91 -14.02 -21.06
C THR A 30 4.70 -14.96 -21.09
N LYS A 31 3.67 -14.70 -20.28
CA LYS A 31 2.46 -15.53 -20.14
C LYS A 31 2.77 -17.01 -19.83
N LYS A 32 3.94 -17.28 -19.23
CA LYS A 32 4.38 -18.63 -18.83
C LYS A 32 3.64 -19.11 -17.58
N ARG A 33 3.12 -18.18 -16.78
CA ARG A 33 2.06 -18.47 -15.81
C ARG A 33 0.71 -18.25 -16.47
N LYS A 34 -0.14 -19.27 -16.40
CA LYS A 34 -1.58 -19.04 -16.56
C LYS A 34 -2.04 -18.15 -15.40
N PRO A 35 -2.89 -17.14 -15.65
CA PRO A 35 -3.68 -16.54 -14.58
C PRO A 35 -4.36 -17.66 -13.80
N LEU A 36 -4.58 -17.47 -12.49
CA LEU A 36 -5.54 -18.31 -11.75
C LEU A 36 -6.85 -18.24 -12.54
N GLU A 37 -7.20 -19.33 -13.22
CA GLU A 37 -8.37 -19.42 -14.09
C GLU A 37 -9.62 -19.03 -13.27
N ASP A 38 -10.43 -18.10 -13.80
CA ASP A 38 -11.78 -17.72 -13.34
C ASP A 38 -12.00 -17.45 -11.84
N GLU A 39 -10.95 -17.20 -11.06
CA GLU A 39 -11.11 -16.89 -9.65
C GLU A 39 -11.55 -15.43 -9.47
N THR A 40 -12.82 -15.25 -9.10
CA THR A 40 -13.36 -13.92 -8.82
C THR A 40 -12.74 -13.40 -7.52
N VAL A 41 -11.74 -12.53 -7.66
CA VAL A 41 -11.13 -11.84 -6.51
C VAL A 41 -12.06 -10.74 -6.02
N LYS A 42 -12.39 -10.75 -4.72
CA LYS A 42 -13.12 -9.64 -4.10
C LYS A 42 -12.19 -8.43 -4.01
N LEU A 43 -12.48 -7.43 -4.83
CA LEU A 43 -11.81 -6.14 -4.76
C LEU A 43 -12.39 -5.31 -3.62
N THR A 44 -11.55 -4.46 -3.03
CA THR A 44 -12.05 -3.38 -2.19
C THR A 44 -12.77 -2.32 -3.04
N GLU A 45 -13.60 -1.51 -2.40
CA GLU A 45 -14.33 -0.44 -3.07
C GLU A 45 -13.38 0.56 -3.75
N GLU A 46 -12.26 0.87 -3.10
CA GLU A 46 -11.25 1.80 -3.58
C GLU A 46 -10.58 1.26 -4.86
N CYS A 47 -10.15 -0.01 -4.84
CA CYS A 47 -9.56 -0.66 -6.00
C CYS A 47 -10.54 -0.78 -7.17
N SER A 48 -11.81 -1.06 -6.85
CA SER A 48 -12.88 -1.14 -7.86
C SER A 48 -13.14 0.22 -8.52
N ALA A 49 -13.16 1.30 -7.73
CA ALA A 49 -13.33 2.66 -8.24
C ALA A 49 -12.20 3.06 -9.19
N ILE A 50 -10.95 2.75 -8.85
CA ILE A 50 -9.77 3.01 -9.70
C ILE A 50 -9.90 2.30 -11.05
N LEU A 51 -10.20 1.00 -11.04
CA LEU A 51 -10.34 0.21 -12.28
C LEU A 51 -11.51 0.70 -13.15
N GLN A 52 -12.61 1.10 -12.52
CA GLN A 52 -13.77 1.66 -13.20
C GLN A 52 -13.60 3.15 -13.58
N ARG A 53 -12.45 3.77 -13.25
CA ARG A 53 -12.19 5.21 -13.40
C ARG A 53 -13.28 6.08 -12.78
N LYS A 54 -13.83 5.61 -11.67
CA LYS A 54 -14.82 6.34 -10.86
C LYS A 54 -14.12 6.96 -9.67
N LEU A 55 -14.73 8.02 -9.15
CA LEU A 55 -14.33 8.56 -7.86
C LEU A 55 -14.72 7.55 -6.76
N PRO A 56 -13.79 7.15 -5.88
CA PRO A 56 -14.14 6.32 -4.73
C PRO A 56 -15.04 7.11 -3.80
N GLN A 57 -16.02 6.44 -3.18
CA GLN A 57 -16.86 7.10 -2.19
C GLN A 57 -16.01 7.47 -0.98
N LYS A 58 -16.13 8.72 -0.52
CA LYS A 58 -15.43 9.15 0.70
C LYS A 58 -15.99 8.36 1.88
N LYS A 59 -15.15 7.55 2.52
CA LYS A 59 -15.50 6.93 3.80
C LYS A 59 -15.56 8.00 4.89
N ASN A 60 -16.46 7.78 5.85
CA ASN A 60 -16.54 8.63 7.03
C ASN A 60 -15.19 8.61 7.74
N ASP A 61 -14.78 9.78 8.21
CA ASP A 61 -13.60 9.89 9.03
C ASP A 61 -13.84 9.11 10.33
N PRO A 62 -13.00 8.14 10.68
CA PRO A 62 -13.07 7.51 12.00
C PRO A 62 -12.79 8.51 13.13
N GLY A 63 -12.28 9.71 12.80
CA GLY A 63 -11.87 10.73 13.76
C GLY A 63 -10.54 10.36 14.42
N SER A 64 -10.13 11.17 15.39
CA SER A 64 -8.94 10.89 16.17
C SER A 64 -9.22 9.81 17.20
N PHE A 65 -8.38 8.77 17.27
CA PHE A 65 -8.45 7.74 18.30
C PHE A 65 -7.11 7.61 19.02
N THR A 66 -7.09 6.89 20.14
CA THR A 66 -5.84 6.62 20.86
C THR A 66 -5.42 5.17 20.69
N ILE A 67 -4.14 4.94 20.44
CA ILE A 67 -3.54 3.60 20.40
C ILE A 67 -2.39 3.52 21.41
N PRO A 68 -2.13 2.35 22.01
CA PRO A 68 -0.87 2.14 22.71
C PRO A 68 0.28 2.16 21.71
N CYS A 69 1.42 2.76 22.10
CA CYS A 69 2.62 2.84 21.27
C CYS A 69 3.84 2.52 22.13
N SER A 70 4.87 1.92 21.51
CA SER A 70 6.16 1.74 22.17
C SER A 70 7.27 2.15 21.20
N ILE A 71 8.25 2.90 21.69
CA ILE A 71 9.43 3.32 20.93
C ILE A 71 10.65 2.69 21.59
N GLY A 72 11.14 1.59 21.01
CA GLY A 72 12.14 0.74 21.66
C GLY A 72 11.61 0.20 23.00
N ASN A 73 12.35 0.46 24.08
CA ASN A 73 11.97 0.02 25.44
C ASN A 73 11.04 1.00 26.16
N LEU A 74 10.71 2.15 25.55
CA LEU A 74 9.79 3.13 26.14
C LEU A 74 8.35 2.78 25.77
N HIS A 75 7.52 2.50 26.76
CA HIS A 75 6.09 2.27 26.57
C HIS A 75 5.28 3.56 26.77
N ILE A 76 4.48 3.91 25.77
CA ILE A 76 3.58 5.07 25.77
C ILE A 76 2.14 4.54 25.75
N GLY A 77 1.46 4.63 26.89
CA GLY A 77 0.17 3.97 27.11
C GLY A 77 -0.94 4.37 26.12
N LYS A 78 -0.97 5.65 25.70
CA LYS A 78 -1.92 6.16 24.69
C LYS A 78 -1.27 7.29 23.89
N VAL A 79 -1.20 7.13 22.57
CA VAL A 79 -0.85 8.20 21.63
C VAL A 79 -2.05 8.52 20.77
N LEU A 80 -2.23 9.80 20.43
CA LEU A 80 -3.27 10.25 19.52
C LEU A 80 -2.89 9.86 18.09
N CYS A 81 -3.73 9.07 17.45
CA CYS A 81 -3.66 8.76 16.03
C CYS A 81 -4.75 9.55 15.33
N ASP A 82 -4.34 10.51 14.51
CA ASP A 82 -5.23 11.18 13.56
C ASP A 82 -4.93 10.58 12.19
N LEU A 83 -5.89 9.83 11.65
CA LEU A 83 -5.76 9.24 10.32
C LEU A 83 -6.00 10.27 9.21
N GLY A 84 -6.41 11.50 9.55
CA GLY A 84 -6.51 12.66 8.66
C GLY A 84 -7.16 12.32 7.33
N SER A 85 -8.46 12.59 7.16
CA SER A 85 -9.13 12.36 5.86
C SER A 85 -8.68 13.37 4.78
N THR A 86 -7.46 13.25 4.26
CA THR A 86 -7.02 14.02 3.09
C THR A 86 -7.14 13.18 1.82
N VAL A 87 -8.29 13.29 1.17
CA VAL A 87 -8.37 13.05 -0.28
C VAL A 87 -8.65 14.40 -0.91
N ASN A 88 -7.61 15.05 -1.43
CA ASN A 88 -7.75 16.24 -2.26
C ASN A 88 -7.72 15.77 -3.72
N LEU A 89 -8.90 15.63 -4.33
CA LEU A 89 -9.07 15.39 -5.76
C LEU A 89 -9.62 16.68 -6.36
N MET A 90 -8.69 17.58 -6.70
CA MET A 90 -8.97 18.73 -7.57
C MET A 90 -8.27 18.48 -8.90
#